data_AF-A0A0R0DZB6-F1
#
_entry.id   AF-A0A0R0DZB6-F1
#
_cell.length_a   1.000
_cell.length_b   1.000
_cell.length_c   1.000
_cell.angle_alpha   90.00
_cell.angle_beta   90.00
_cell.angle_gamma   90.00
#
_symmetry.space_group_name_H-M   'P 1'
#
loop_
_entity.id
_entity.type
_entity.pdbx_description
1 polymer ?
#
loop_
_entity_poly.entity_id
_entity_poly.type
_entity_poly.pdbx_seq_one_letter_code
_entity_poly.pdbx_strand_id
1 'polypeptide(L)'
;MRRPSLLARLRHSRRTSLLLFAATLASLVVAAVWFIKERSALADAYQRLGDRNQLLSEAKVREQETRLRVEHANSARQLLASAQANGLVPGAWGERLINLRQSQMHREEALPLLATVQRSPDHLFGAESFEIAVTHPDEGLFDPPGSLDRRPAPLSLTLRGSLLFQTADDAGTHGNPLP
;
A
#
# COMPACT_ATOMS: atom_id res chain seq x y z
N MET A 1 22.01 28.57 -103.37
CA MET A 1 21.99 29.04 -101.97
C MET A 1 20.55 28.98 -101.44
N ARG A 2 20.24 28.13 -100.45
CA ARG A 2 19.15 28.22 -99.45
C ARG A 2 18.93 26.82 -98.81
N ARG A 3 19.52 26.60 -97.63
CA ARG A 3 19.18 25.51 -96.71
C ARG A 3 18.58 26.11 -95.43
N PRO A 4 17.25 26.21 -95.28
CA PRO A 4 16.63 26.61 -94.01
C PRO A 4 15.65 25.57 -93.42
N SER A 5 15.73 24.28 -93.78
CA SER A 5 14.75 23.27 -93.31
C SER A 5 15.20 22.40 -92.13
N LEU A 6 16.51 22.32 -91.83
CA LEU A 6 17.03 21.44 -90.77
C LEU A 6 17.01 22.10 -89.37
N LEU A 7 17.25 23.41 -89.26
CA LEU A 7 17.24 24.14 -87.99
C LEU A 7 15.82 24.30 -87.40
N ALA A 8 14.79 24.37 -88.25
CA ALA A 8 13.40 24.46 -87.81
C ALA A 8 12.90 23.12 -87.21
N ARG A 9 13.28 21.98 -87.79
CA ARG A 9 12.94 20.65 -87.25
C ARG A 9 13.61 20.35 -85.91
N LEU A 10 14.88 20.74 -85.74
CA LEU A 10 15.60 20.58 -84.46
C LEU A 10 15.00 21.43 -83.34
N ARG A 11 14.60 22.69 -83.64
CA ARG A 11 13.90 23.56 -82.68
C ARG A 11 12.53 23.01 -82.29
N HIS A 12 11.82 22.40 -83.24
CA HIS A 12 10.50 21.82 -82.94
C HIS A 12 10.61 20.58 -82.06
N SER A 13 11.58 19.70 -82.33
CA SER A 13 11.88 18.49 -81.53
C SER A 13 12.26 18.81 -80.08
N ARG A 14 13.12 19.83 -79.86
CA ARG A 14 13.49 20.28 -78.51
C ARG A 14 12.33 20.88 -77.73
N ARG A 15 11.41 21.59 -78.40
CA ARG A 15 10.20 22.14 -77.76
C ARG A 15 9.25 21.02 -77.33
N THR A 16 9.06 20.00 -78.17
CA THR A 16 8.25 18.82 -77.81
C THR A 16 8.87 18.02 -76.67
N SER A 17 10.19 17.82 -76.64
CA SER A 17 10.84 17.11 -75.53
C SER A 17 10.74 17.88 -74.21
N LEU A 18 10.88 19.21 -74.25
CA LEU A 18 10.69 20.07 -73.07
C LEU A 18 9.25 20.05 -72.55
N LEU A 19 8.26 20.06 -73.44
CA LEU A 19 6.84 19.96 -73.05
C LEU A 19 6.52 18.60 -72.43
N LEU A 20 7.03 17.51 -73.01
CA LEU A 20 6.87 16.18 -72.44
C LEU A 20 7.55 16.07 -71.07
N PHE A 21 8.77 16.59 -70.94
CA PHE A 21 9.48 16.63 -69.67
C PHE A 21 8.70 17.43 -68.62
N ALA A 22 8.22 18.63 -68.96
CA ALA A 22 7.42 19.47 -68.08
C ALA A 22 6.12 18.78 -67.66
N ALA A 23 5.43 18.09 -68.58
CA ALA A 23 4.22 17.33 -68.29
C ALA A 23 4.50 16.16 -67.34
N THR A 24 5.57 15.39 -67.57
CA THR A 24 5.96 14.29 -66.67
C THR A 24 6.37 14.79 -65.29
N LEU A 25 7.08 15.92 -65.23
CA LEU A 25 7.49 16.53 -63.96
C LEU A 25 6.28 17.05 -63.19
N ALA A 26 5.32 17.70 -63.87
CA ALA A 26 4.08 18.14 -63.24
C ALA A 26 3.26 16.95 -62.72
N SER A 27 3.14 15.87 -63.51
CA SER A 27 2.48 14.65 -63.07
C SER A 27 3.16 14.03 -61.84
N LEU A 28 4.49 14.03 -61.79
CA LEU A 28 5.26 13.51 -60.65
C LEU A 28 5.04 14.36 -59.39
N VAL A 29 5.01 15.69 -59.53
CA VAL A 29 4.75 16.62 -58.41
C VAL A 29 3.34 16.42 -57.87
N VAL A 30 2.32 16.30 -58.74
CA VAL A 30 0.93 16.06 -58.31
C VAL A 30 0.81 14.73 -57.56
N ALA A 31 1.43 13.67 -58.08
CA ALA A 31 1.44 12.36 -57.43
C ALA A 31 2.14 12.42 -56.06
N ALA A 32 3.27 13.12 -55.95
CA ALA A 32 4.01 13.29 -54.70
C ALA A 32 3.19 14.06 -53.64
N VAL A 33 2.53 15.17 -54.03
CA VAL A 33 1.68 15.95 -53.12
C VAL A 33 0.50 15.13 -52.61
N TRP A 34 -0.14 14.35 -53.49
CA TRP A 34 -1.27 13.51 -53.10
C TRP A 34 -0.85 12.42 -52.10
N PHE A 35 0.28 11.77 -52.35
CA PHE A 35 0.84 10.74 -51.47
C PHE A 35 1.21 11.28 -50.08
N ILE A 36 1.75 12.50 -50.00
CA ILE A 36 2.08 13.15 -48.73
C ILE A 36 0.81 13.46 -47.92
N LYS A 37 -0.24 13.95 -48.59
CA LYS A 37 -1.51 14.31 -47.94
C LYS A 37 -2.26 13.11 -47.37
N GLU A 38 -2.25 11.97 -48.08
CA GLU A 38 -2.88 10.75 -47.57
C GLU A 38 -2.09 10.15 -46.39
N ARG A 39 -0.76 10.18 -46.45
CA ARG A 39 0.08 9.74 -45.33
C ARG A 39 -0.07 10.63 -44.09
N SER A 40 -0.18 11.94 -44.26
CA SER A 40 -0.41 12.85 -43.12
C SER A 40 -1.78 12.64 -42.49
N ALA A 41 -2.83 12.44 -43.30
CA ALA A 41 -4.17 12.14 -42.79
C ALA A 41 -4.21 10.85 -41.95
N LEU A 42 -3.45 9.83 -42.36
CA LEU A 42 -3.31 8.58 -41.61
C LEU A 42 -2.52 8.80 -40.31
N ALA A 43 -1.42 9.55 -40.34
CA ALA A 43 -0.64 9.90 -39.15
C ALA A 43 -1.48 10.68 -38.12
N ASP A 44 -2.26 11.66 -38.57
CA ASP A 44 -3.17 12.44 -37.72
C ASP A 44 -4.29 11.57 -37.12
N ALA A 45 -4.74 10.54 -37.83
CA ALA A 45 -5.74 9.59 -37.33
C ALA A 45 -5.16 8.70 -36.22
N TYR A 46 -3.92 8.22 -36.39
CA TYR A 46 -3.23 7.43 -35.36
C TYR A 46 -2.89 8.26 -34.12
N GLN A 47 -2.44 9.51 -34.29
CA GLN A 47 -2.18 10.41 -33.17
C GLN A 47 -3.46 10.65 -32.36
N ARG A 48 -4.57 10.98 -33.02
CA ARG A 48 -5.87 11.17 -32.34
C ARG A 48 -6.37 9.93 -31.61
N LEU A 49 -6.11 8.74 -32.15
CA LEU A 49 -6.44 7.48 -31.47
C LEU A 49 -5.55 7.25 -30.25
N GLY A 50 -4.25 7.55 -30.36
CA GLY A 50 -3.28 7.51 -29.26
C GLY A 50 -3.69 8.41 -28.11
N ASP A 51 -3.96 9.68 -28.38
CA ASP A 51 -4.34 10.67 -27.37
C ASP A 51 -5.62 10.28 -26.63
N ARG A 52 -6.64 9.79 -27.37
CA ARG A 52 -7.89 9.31 -26.77
C ARG A 52 -7.68 8.09 -25.90
N ASN A 53 -6.86 7.14 -26.34
CA ASN A 53 -6.54 5.95 -25.55
C ASN A 53 -5.75 6.32 -24.29
N GLN A 54 -4.84 7.29 -24.38
CA GLN A 54 -4.10 7.78 -23.23
C GLN A 54 -5.04 8.44 -22.22
N LEU A 55 -5.92 9.34 -22.65
CA LEU A 55 -6.91 9.98 -21.76
C LEU A 55 -7.84 8.97 -21.10
N LEU A 56 -8.28 7.94 -21.83
CA LEU A 56 -9.09 6.85 -21.29
C LEU A 56 -8.32 6.01 -20.26
N SER A 57 -7.04 5.74 -20.53
CA SER A 57 -6.17 5.02 -19.58
C SER A 57 -5.98 5.83 -18.30
N GLU A 58 -5.68 7.12 -18.41
CA GLU A 58 -5.54 8.01 -17.26
C GLU A 58 -6.84 8.13 -16.44
N ALA A 59 -7.98 8.24 -17.11
CA ALA A 59 -9.29 8.27 -16.45
C ALA A 59 -9.59 6.97 -15.71
N LYS A 60 -9.31 5.81 -16.32
CA LYS A 60 -9.47 4.49 -15.68
C LYS A 60 -8.58 4.33 -14.46
N VAL A 61 -7.33 4.77 -14.52
CA VAL A 61 -6.41 4.71 -13.38
C VAL A 61 -6.96 5.54 -12.22
N ARG A 62 -7.41 6.77 -12.46
CA ARG A 62 -8.02 7.61 -11.41
C ARG A 62 -9.30 6.99 -10.82
N GLU A 63 -10.14 6.40 -11.67
CA GLU A 63 -11.35 5.70 -11.24
C GLU A 63 -11.01 4.52 -10.32
N GLN A 64 -10.01 3.71 -10.70
CA GLN A 64 -9.54 2.58 -9.90
C GLN A 64 -8.98 3.03 -8.55
N GLU A 65 -8.13 4.06 -8.52
CA GLU A 65 -7.63 4.63 -7.28
C GLU A 65 -8.75 5.12 -6.36
N THR A 66 -9.76 5.79 -6.92
CA THR A 66 -10.91 6.27 -6.16
C THR A 66 -11.73 5.11 -5.61
N ARG A 67 -11.95 4.07 -6.41
CA ARG A 67 -12.68 2.87 -6.00
C ARG A 67 -11.96 2.13 -4.86
N LEU A 68 -10.64 1.99 -4.95
CA LEU A 68 -9.84 1.38 -3.89
C LEU A 68 -9.92 2.17 -2.58
N ARG A 69 -9.87 3.51 -2.65
CA ARG A 69 -10.03 4.36 -1.46
C ARG A 69 -11.39 4.19 -0.80
N VAL A 70 -12.46 4.10 -1.59
CA VAL A 70 -13.83 3.86 -1.08
C VAL A 70 -13.94 2.48 -0.44
N GLU A 71 -13.38 1.46 -1.09
CA GLU A 71 -13.37 0.10 -0.56
C GLU A 71 -12.62 -0.01 0.77
N HIS A 72 -11.44 0.61 0.86
CA HIS A 72 -10.68 0.71 2.12
C HIS A 72 -11.44 1.46 3.22
N ALA A 73 -12.12 2.56 2.90
CA ALA A 73 -12.93 3.28 3.88
C ALA A 73 -14.11 2.44 4.38
N ASN A 74 -14.74 1.68 3.49
CA ASN A 74 -15.85 0.79 3.85
C ASN A 74 -15.40 -0.38 4.70
N SER A 75 -14.27 -1.02 4.36
CA SER A 75 -13.73 -2.12 5.17
C SER A 75 -13.31 -1.63 6.56
N ALA A 76 -12.66 -0.47 6.66
CA ALA A 76 -12.33 0.15 7.95
C ALA A 76 -13.58 0.43 8.79
N ARG A 77 -14.66 0.95 8.20
CA ARG A 77 -15.95 1.15 8.89
C ARG A 77 -16.56 -0.15 9.39
N GLN A 78 -16.54 -1.22 8.58
CA GLN A 78 -17.04 -2.54 8.97
C GLN A 78 -16.22 -3.13 10.12
N LEU A 79 -14.90 -3.01 10.08
CA LEU A 79 -14.02 -3.44 11.16
C LEU A 79 -14.30 -2.68 12.45
N LEU A 80 -14.45 -1.36 12.38
CA LEU A 80 -14.80 -0.54 13.55
C LEU A 80 -16.17 -0.89 14.12
N ALA A 81 -17.19 -1.07 13.27
CA ALA A 81 -18.51 -1.49 13.73
C ALA A 81 -18.48 -2.87 14.41
N SER A 82 -17.71 -3.81 13.83
CA SER A 82 -17.51 -5.13 14.41
C SER A 82 -16.75 -5.06 15.74
N ALA A 83 -15.70 -4.23 15.83
CA ALA A 83 -14.95 -4.00 17.05
C ALA A 83 -15.83 -3.41 18.15
N GLN A 84 -16.63 -2.38 17.84
CA GLN A 84 -17.59 -1.78 18.76
C GLN A 84 -18.64 -2.78 19.26
N ALA A 85 -19.18 -3.62 18.38
CA ALA A 85 -20.12 -4.68 18.77
C ALA A 85 -19.50 -5.71 19.74
N ASN A 86 -18.18 -5.85 19.75
CA ASN A 86 -17.43 -6.71 20.67
C ASN A 86 -16.83 -5.94 21.86
N GLY A 87 -17.24 -4.68 22.10
CA GLY A 87 -16.75 -3.86 23.23
C GLY A 87 -15.33 -3.28 23.04
N LEU A 88 -14.75 -3.40 21.86
CA LEU A 88 -13.42 -2.88 21.52
C LEU A 88 -13.54 -1.45 20.96
N VAL A 89 -14.00 -0.52 21.80
CA VAL A 89 -14.19 0.90 21.42
C VAL A 89 -12.86 1.66 21.52
N PRO A 90 -12.35 2.27 20.43
CA PRO A 90 -11.15 3.10 20.48
C PRO A 90 -11.39 4.30 21.41
N GLY A 91 -10.68 4.36 22.54
CA GLY A 91 -10.80 5.42 23.55
C GLY A 91 -11.41 4.97 24.89
N ALA A 92 -12.04 3.81 24.95
CA ALA A 92 -12.50 3.19 26.21
C ALA A 92 -11.44 2.28 26.85
N TRP A 93 -10.23 2.24 26.28
CA TRP A 93 -9.15 1.38 26.72
C TRP A 93 -7.92 2.24 27.06
N GLY A 94 -7.46 2.15 28.30
CA GLY A 94 -6.18 2.66 28.73
C GLY A 94 -5.07 1.66 28.45
N GLU A 95 -3.89 2.13 28.09
CA GLU A 95 -2.71 1.30 27.86
C GLU A 95 -1.66 1.54 28.96
N ARG A 96 -1.17 0.45 29.54
CA ARG A 96 -0.03 0.45 30.46
C ARG A 96 1.04 -0.50 29.94
N LEU A 97 2.23 0.04 29.69
CA LEU A 97 3.40 -0.76 29.32
C LEU A 97 3.94 -1.53 30.53
N ILE A 98 4.14 -2.82 30.37
CA ILE A 98 4.81 -3.69 31.33
C ILE A 98 6.20 -3.99 30.81
N ASN A 99 7.21 -3.71 31.61
CA ASN A 99 8.60 -4.03 31.32
C ASN A 99 9.28 -4.54 32.59
N LEU A 100 9.09 -5.84 32.84
CA LEU A 100 9.76 -6.58 33.89
C LEU A 100 10.95 -7.33 33.27
N ARG A 101 12.16 -7.02 33.71
CA ARG A 101 13.38 -7.65 33.20
C ARG A 101 13.99 -8.52 34.28
N GLN A 102 14.06 -9.84 34.03
CA GLN A 102 14.84 -10.81 34.81
C GLN A 102 14.74 -10.62 36.33
N SER A 103 13.51 -10.49 36.83
CA SER A 103 13.27 -10.38 38.26
C SER A 103 13.26 -11.78 38.88
N GLN A 104 14.04 -11.95 39.95
CA GLN A 104 13.99 -13.16 40.77
C GLN A 104 12.90 -12.98 41.82
N MET A 105 11.92 -13.88 41.83
CA MET A 105 10.76 -13.80 42.72
C MET A 105 10.33 -15.19 43.18
N HIS A 106 9.69 -15.26 44.34
CA HIS A 106 9.13 -16.53 44.81
C HIS A 106 7.94 -16.95 43.94
N ARG A 107 7.64 -18.25 43.90
CA ARG A 107 6.51 -18.79 43.12
C ARG A 107 5.18 -18.16 43.55
N GLU A 108 4.99 -17.93 44.84
CA GLU A 108 3.83 -17.22 45.40
C GLU A 108 3.68 -15.77 44.92
N GLU A 109 4.79 -15.09 44.61
CA GLU A 109 4.80 -13.71 44.12
C GLU A 109 4.64 -13.64 42.59
N ALA A 110 5.11 -14.66 41.87
CA ALA A 110 4.98 -14.76 40.42
C ALA A 110 3.55 -15.04 39.99
N LEU A 111 2.81 -15.86 40.74
CA LEU A 111 1.45 -16.29 40.39
C LEU A 111 0.47 -15.12 40.16
N PRO A 112 0.36 -14.12 41.06
CA PRO A 112 -0.47 -12.93 40.81
C PRO A 112 -0.06 -12.16 39.56
N LEU A 113 1.23 -12.03 39.28
CA LEU A 113 1.72 -11.32 38.09
C LEU A 113 1.35 -12.07 36.81
N LEU A 114 1.52 -13.38 36.79
CA LEU A 114 1.09 -14.23 35.66
C LEU A 114 -0.44 -14.24 35.50
N ALA A 115 -1.19 -14.13 36.60
CA ALA A 115 -2.64 -13.99 36.52
C ALA A 115 -3.07 -12.71 35.79
N THR A 116 -2.31 -11.60 35.91
CA THR A 116 -2.61 -10.36 35.15
C THR A 116 -2.34 -10.45 33.65
N VAL A 117 -1.58 -11.46 33.22
CA VAL A 117 -1.35 -11.77 31.80
C VAL A 117 -2.52 -12.55 31.20
N GLN A 118 -3.34 -13.20 32.05
CA GLN A 118 -4.48 -13.98 31.59
C GLN A 118 -5.55 -13.07 30.99
N ARG A 119 -6.16 -13.51 29.89
CA ARG A 119 -7.22 -12.74 29.23
C ARG A 119 -8.46 -12.63 30.12
N SER A 120 -8.93 -11.42 30.32
CA SER A 120 -10.19 -11.11 31.02
C SER A 120 -11.06 -10.18 30.16
N PRO A 121 -12.39 -10.10 30.36
CA PRO A 121 -13.23 -9.12 29.66
C PRO A 121 -12.78 -7.68 29.88
N ASP A 122 -12.22 -7.37 31.05
CA ASP A 122 -11.89 -6.01 31.48
C ASP A 122 -10.43 -5.61 31.18
N HIS A 123 -9.58 -6.58 30.84
CA HIS A 123 -8.18 -6.34 30.49
C HIS A 123 -7.64 -7.34 29.46
N LEU A 124 -6.82 -6.83 28.54
CA LEU A 124 -6.15 -7.58 27.51
C LEU A 124 -4.65 -7.38 27.66
N PHE A 125 -3.87 -8.45 27.62
CA PHE A 125 -2.42 -8.36 27.63
C PHE A 125 -1.84 -8.76 26.28
N GLY A 126 -1.12 -7.84 25.63
CA GLY A 126 -0.32 -8.08 24.43
C GLY A 126 1.13 -8.36 24.81
N ALA A 127 1.51 -9.63 24.87
CA ALA A 127 2.89 -10.03 25.17
C ALA A 127 3.82 -9.76 23.98
N GLU A 128 4.90 -9.01 24.20
CA GLU A 128 6.02 -8.87 23.25
C GLU A 128 7.12 -9.89 23.55
N SER A 129 7.43 -10.12 24.82
CA SER A 129 8.37 -11.15 25.26
C SER A 129 7.96 -11.72 26.61
N PHE A 130 7.99 -13.04 26.74
CA PHE A 130 7.71 -13.75 27.98
C PHE A 130 8.74 -14.87 28.17
N GLU A 131 9.42 -14.85 29.31
CA GLU A 131 10.36 -15.90 29.70
C GLU A 131 10.21 -16.19 31.19
N ILE A 132 10.08 -17.46 31.53
CA ILE A 132 10.02 -17.96 32.90
C ILE A 132 10.99 -19.13 33.03
N ALA A 133 11.90 -19.03 34.00
CA ALA A 133 12.93 -20.03 34.23
C ALA A 133 13.10 -20.31 35.72
N VAL A 134 13.52 -21.53 36.04
CA VAL A 134 13.87 -21.93 37.40
C VAL A 134 15.33 -21.58 37.64
N THR A 135 15.66 -21.09 38.84
CA THR A 135 17.06 -20.73 39.16
C THR A 135 17.90 -21.92 39.62
N HIS A 136 17.29 -23.07 39.90
CA HIS A 136 17.97 -24.29 40.34
C HIS A 136 17.64 -25.49 39.43
N PRO A 137 18.63 -26.37 39.15
CA PRO A 137 18.45 -27.51 38.25
C PRO A 137 17.59 -28.64 38.84
N ASP A 138 17.53 -28.72 40.17
CA ASP A 138 16.77 -29.77 40.87
C ASP A 138 15.26 -29.45 40.96
N GLU A 139 14.84 -28.31 40.42
CA GLU A 139 13.45 -27.85 40.45
C GLU A 139 12.86 -27.76 39.05
N GLY A 140 11.67 -28.34 38.88
CA GLY A 140 10.88 -28.20 37.67
C GLY A 140 10.02 -26.93 37.67
N LEU A 141 9.71 -26.40 36.49
CA LEU A 141 8.71 -25.34 36.35
C LEU A 141 7.30 -25.88 36.64
N PHE A 142 7.05 -27.11 36.19
CA PHE A 142 5.73 -27.77 36.24
C PHE A 142 5.60 -28.78 37.38
N ASP A 143 6.70 -29.10 38.05
CA ASP A 143 6.72 -30.04 39.16
C ASP A 143 6.47 -29.31 40.49
N PRO A 144 5.64 -29.85 41.38
CA PRO A 144 5.52 -29.34 42.72
C PRO A 144 6.88 -29.44 43.43
N PRO A 145 7.26 -28.48 44.28
CA PRO A 145 8.54 -28.50 44.98
C PRO A 145 8.69 -29.82 45.76
N GLY A 146 9.76 -30.57 45.47
CA GLY A 146 9.90 -31.98 45.85
C GLY A 146 10.12 -32.27 47.34
N SER A 147 10.19 -31.25 48.21
CA SER A 147 10.29 -31.47 49.66
C SER A 147 9.50 -30.41 50.43
N LEU A 148 8.61 -30.87 51.32
CA LEU A 148 7.86 -30.03 52.26
C LEU A 148 8.76 -29.21 53.20
N ASP A 149 10.00 -29.67 53.43
CA ASP A 149 10.96 -29.06 54.38
C ASP A 149 11.90 -28.02 53.75
N ARG A 150 11.92 -27.87 52.42
CA ARG A 150 12.79 -26.91 51.72
C ARG A 150 11.97 -25.79 51.10
N ARG A 151 12.38 -24.55 51.34
CA ARG A 151 11.79 -23.40 50.64
C ARG A 151 12.10 -23.49 49.14
N PRO A 152 11.11 -23.40 48.24
CA PRO A 152 11.34 -23.46 46.80
C PRO A 152 12.29 -22.35 46.33
N ALA A 153 13.15 -22.67 45.36
CA ALA A 153 14.04 -21.74 44.72
C ALA A 153 13.25 -20.64 43.99
N PRO A 154 13.80 -19.42 43.92
CA PRO A 154 13.15 -18.33 43.19
C PRO A 154 13.07 -18.66 41.69
N LEU A 155 12.05 -18.11 41.04
CA LEU A 155 11.91 -18.12 39.59
C LEU A 155 12.52 -16.85 39.01
N SER A 156 13.10 -16.96 37.82
CA SER A 156 13.44 -15.81 36.98
C SER A 156 12.28 -15.53 36.02
N LEU A 157 11.76 -14.30 36.06
CA LEU A 157 10.68 -13.86 35.19
C LEU A 157 11.12 -12.63 34.37
N THR A 158 10.94 -12.72 33.06
CA THR A 158 11.01 -11.59 32.13
C THR A 158 9.66 -11.46 31.43
N LEU A 159 9.04 -10.30 31.54
CA LEU A 159 7.74 -10.00 30.95
C LEU A 159 7.77 -8.61 30.34
N ARG A 160 7.54 -8.54 29.03
CA ARG A 160 7.41 -7.29 28.29
C ARG A 160 6.15 -7.32 27.45
N GLY A 161 5.37 -6.25 27.49
CA GLY A 161 4.16 -6.15 26.71
C GLY A 161 3.32 -4.93 27.07
N SER A 162 2.14 -4.84 26.47
CA SER A 162 1.14 -3.82 26.79
C SER A 162 -0.06 -4.46 27.48
N LEU A 163 -0.47 -3.88 28.60
CA LEU A 163 -1.72 -4.20 29.26
C LEU A 163 -2.74 -3.13 28.88
N LEU A 164 -3.75 -3.53 28.13
CA LEU A 164 -4.93 -2.74 27.84
C LEU A 164 -5.98 -3.02 28.91
N PHE A 165 -6.57 -2.00 29.49
CA PHE A 165 -7.65 -2.13 30.48
C PHE A 165 -8.78 -1.18 30.11
N GLN A 166 -10.03 -1.57 30.38
CA GLN A 166 -11.15 -0.69 30.12
C GLN A 166 -11.11 0.51 31.08
N THR A 167 -11.03 1.71 30.52
CA THR A 167 -11.29 2.95 31.23
C THR A 167 -12.79 3.17 31.14
N ALA A 168 -13.54 2.66 32.12
CA ALA A 168 -14.91 3.15 32.33
C ALA A 168 -14.84 4.69 32.45
N ASP A 169 -15.85 5.41 31.94
CA ASP A 169 -15.98 6.86 32.00
C ASP A 169 -15.67 7.45 33.41
N ASP A 170 -14.40 7.65 33.72
CA ASP A 170 -13.93 8.34 34.94
C ASP A 170 -13.74 9.84 34.65
N ALA A 171 -14.56 10.36 33.75
CA ALA A 171 -14.74 11.78 33.46
C ALA A 171 -15.94 12.34 34.24
N GLY A 172 -16.15 11.92 35.50
CA GLY A 172 -17.36 12.32 36.21
C GLY A 172 -17.46 12.15 37.73
N THR A 173 -16.58 11.41 38.42
CA THR A 173 -16.69 11.34 39.90
C THR A 173 -15.40 10.84 40.52
N HIS A 174 -14.58 11.74 41.08
CA HIS A 174 -13.82 11.56 42.33
C HIS A 174 -12.84 12.74 42.54
N GLY A 175 -13.38 13.97 42.47
CA GLY A 175 -12.85 15.09 43.23
C GLY A 175 -13.50 15.09 44.60
N ASN A 176 -13.09 14.19 45.50
CA ASN A 176 -13.42 14.31 46.92
C ASN A 176 -12.10 14.34 47.70
N PRO A 177 -11.60 15.53 48.10
CA PRO A 177 -10.61 15.60 49.15
C PRO A 177 -11.32 15.28 50.47
N LEU A 178 -10.95 14.15 51.07
CA LEU A 178 -11.31 13.83 52.47
C LEU A 178 -10.51 14.74 53.43
N PRO A 179 -11.04 14.97 54.65
CA PRO A 179 -10.67 16.05 55.58
C PRO A 179 -9.25 15.95 56.17
#